data_AF-A0A2V6GR22-F1
#
_entry.id   AF-A0A2V6GR22-F1
#
_cell.length_a   1.000
_cell.length_b   1.000
_cell.length_c   1.000
_cell.angle_alpha   90.00
_cell.angle_beta   90.00
_cell.angle_gamma   90.00
#
_symmetry.space_group_name_H-M   'P 1'
#
loop_
_entity.id
_entity.type
_entity.pdbx_description
1 polymer ?
#
loop_
_entity_poly.entity_id
_entity_poly.type
_entity_poly.pdbx_seq_one_letter_code
_entity_poly.pdbx_strand_id
1 'polypeptide(L)'
;TIALCLLLIDDATFGRPRVVATVAGRGFAWRLAMLFPVAVIIVMLPLNGWLIFIAFKPEAKWPRPLAFVYERVEPFRIANGYGLFRVMTKDRKEIVIEGSADGIDWLPYEFKWKPGDVMRAPGWCAPHQPRLDWQMWFAALGSPRENAWIDNLEVWLLEGKTDVTRLLARNPFPQKPPRYIRATFYRYRFATSDEHRETGAWWKRQELGEYLPTISLERF
;
A
#
# COMPACT_ATOMS: atom_id res chain seq x y z
N THR A 1 -6.57 11.02 13.81
CA THR A 1 -6.40 11.25 15.26
C THR A 1 -7.24 12.39 15.78
N ILE A 2 -7.23 13.60 15.19
CA ILE A 2 -8.09 14.73 15.62
C ILE A 2 -9.59 14.35 15.66
N ALA A 3 -10.08 13.62 14.66
CA ALA A 3 -11.48 13.16 14.62
C ALA A 3 -11.83 12.18 15.77
N LEU A 4 -10.87 11.41 16.28
CA LEU A 4 -11.09 10.53 17.44
C LEU A 4 -11.12 11.34 18.74
N CYS A 5 -10.39 12.46 18.81
CA CYS A 5 -10.43 13.37 19.96
C CYS A 5 -11.76 14.13 20.07
N LEU A 6 -12.52 14.27 18.98
CA LEU A 6 -13.87 14.85 19.04
C LEU A 6 -14.85 13.96 19.83
N LEU A 7 -14.59 12.65 19.92
CA LEU A 7 -15.37 11.71 20.74
C LEU A 7 -14.98 11.76 22.23
N LEU A 8 -13.90 12.47 22.60
CA LEU A 8 -13.53 12.73 23.99
C LEU A 8 -14.20 13.99 24.55
N ILE A 9 -14.97 14.72 23.72
CA ILE A 9 -15.76 15.86 24.18
C ILE A 9 -16.99 15.28 24.89
N ASP A 10 -16.96 15.34 26.22
CA ASP A 10 -18.01 14.87 27.11
C ASP A 10 -19.35 15.55 26.76
N ASP A 11 -20.44 14.76 26.67
CA ASP A 11 -21.81 15.21 26.42
C ASP A 11 -22.27 16.30 27.42
N ALA A 12 -21.64 16.36 28.60
CA ALA A 12 -21.83 17.41 29.59
C ALA A 12 -21.48 18.83 29.07
N THR A 13 -20.70 18.95 27.99
CA THR A 13 -20.41 20.25 27.35
C THR A 13 -21.58 20.81 26.53
N PHE A 14 -22.52 19.97 26.10
CA PHE A 14 -23.66 20.37 25.26
C PHE A 14 -25.02 20.33 25.99
N GLY A 15 -25.05 19.81 27.22
CA GLY A 15 -26.25 19.78 28.08
C GLY A 15 -26.44 21.04 28.94
N ARG A 16 -27.72 21.41 29.16
CA ARG A 16 -28.21 22.58 29.93
C ARG A 16 -27.39 22.93 31.19
N PRO A 17 -27.28 24.22 31.56
CA PRO A 17 -26.43 24.67 32.66
C PRO A 17 -26.89 24.04 33.98
N ARG A 18 -26.20 22.99 34.42
CA ARG A 18 -26.28 22.56 35.81
C ARG A 18 -25.64 23.66 36.65
N VAL A 19 -26.35 24.12 37.68
CA VAL A 19 -25.80 25.01 38.70
C VAL A 19 -24.65 24.27 39.36
N VAL A 20 -23.43 24.52 38.86
CA VAL A 20 -22.20 24.04 39.47
C VAL A 20 -22.10 24.78 40.79
N ALA A 21 -22.16 24.04 41.89
CA ALA A 21 -21.83 24.56 43.21
C ALA A 21 -20.55 25.39 43.08
N THR A 22 -20.63 26.68 43.43
CA THR A 22 -19.50 27.60 43.40
C THR A 22 -18.42 27.07 44.34
N VAL A 23 -17.47 26.32 43.77
CA VAL A 23 -16.20 26.05 44.43
C VAL A 23 -15.43 27.37 44.42
N ALA A 24 -15.60 28.11 45.51
CA ALA A 24 -14.84 29.29 45.82
C ALA A 24 -13.35 28.90 45.92
N GLY A 25 -12.55 29.47 45.03
CA GLY A 25 -11.13 29.20 44.90
C GLY A 25 -10.68 29.22 43.44
N ARG A 26 -11.05 30.24 42.65
CA ARG A 26 -10.51 30.46 41.29
C ARG A 26 -9.06 30.93 41.38
N GLY A 27 -8.18 30.04 41.81
CA GLY A 27 -6.75 30.24 41.88
C GLY A 27 -6.08 30.14 40.50
N PHE A 28 -4.80 30.50 40.49
CA PHE A 28 -3.85 30.36 39.39
C PHE A 28 -4.00 29.04 38.60
N ALA A 29 -4.27 27.93 39.29
CA ALA A 29 -4.46 26.60 38.70
C ALA A 29 -5.62 26.51 37.69
N TRP A 30 -6.75 27.21 37.92
CA TRP A 30 -7.89 27.19 37.00
C TRP A 30 -7.60 27.97 35.71
N ARG A 31 -6.85 29.08 35.83
CA ARG A 31 -6.38 29.86 34.67
C ARG A 31 -5.39 29.06 33.83
N LEU A 32 -4.45 28.37 34.49
CA LEU A 32 -3.51 27.44 33.84
C LEU A 32 -4.24 26.31 33.10
N ALA A 33 -5.25 25.72 33.73
CA ALA A 33 -6.03 24.63 33.13
C ALA A 33 -6.76 25.03 31.83
N MET A 34 -7.16 26.29 31.69
CA MET A 34 -7.73 26.81 30.42
C MET A 34 -6.68 27.27 29.42
N LEU A 35 -5.55 27.80 29.87
CA LEU A 35 -4.48 28.26 28.97
C LEU A 35 -3.72 27.10 28.33
N PHE A 36 -3.61 25.97 29.03
CA PHE A 36 -2.93 24.77 28.55
C PHE A 36 -3.47 24.22 27.21
N PRO A 37 -4.78 23.91 27.06
CA PRO A 37 -5.32 23.42 25.78
C PRO A 37 -5.18 24.46 24.66
N VAL A 38 -5.32 25.75 24.96
CA VAL A 38 -5.12 26.83 23.98
C VAL A 38 -3.68 26.84 23.48
N ALA A 39 -2.70 26.71 24.38
CA ALA A 39 -1.28 26.62 24.02
C ALA A 39 -0.98 25.37 23.17
N VAL A 40 -1.55 24.22 23.54
CA VAL A 40 -1.43 22.98 22.75
C VAL A 40 -1.99 23.17 21.35
N ILE A 41 -3.16 23.80 21.19
CA ILE A 41 -3.74 24.08 19.87
C ILE A 41 -2.85 25.03 19.06
N ILE A 42 -2.38 26.12 19.66
CA ILE A 42 -1.52 27.11 18.99
C ILE A 42 -0.24 26.46 18.47
N VAL A 43 0.32 25.48 19.18
CA VAL A 43 1.54 24.78 18.76
C VAL A 43 1.23 23.65 17.77
N MET A 44 0.22 22.84 18.05
CA MET A 44 -0.07 21.63 17.27
C MET A 44 -0.81 21.91 15.97
N LEU A 45 -1.67 22.93 15.92
CA LEU A 45 -2.43 23.26 14.71
C LEU A 45 -1.52 23.64 13.52
N PRO A 46 -0.56 24.57 13.64
CA PRO A 46 0.34 24.89 12.53
C PRO A 46 1.25 23.70 12.20
N LEU A 47 1.68 22.93 13.21
CA LEU A 47 2.50 21.73 13.02
C LEU A 47 1.76 20.67 12.18
N ASN A 48 0.52 20.34 12.55
CA ASN A 48 -0.32 19.40 11.81
C ASN A 48 -0.71 19.94 10.44
N GLY A 49 -1.05 21.23 10.34
CA GLY A 49 -1.33 21.89 9.07
C GLY A 49 -0.15 21.81 8.11
N TRP A 50 1.07 22.00 8.62
CA TRP A 50 2.28 21.83 7.83
C TRP A 50 2.53 20.38 7.43
N LEU A 51 2.36 19.42 8.35
CA LEU A 51 2.44 17.98 8.07
C LEU A 51 1.47 17.54 6.95
N ILE A 52 0.26 18.10 6.94
CA ILE A 52 -0.73 17.91 5.86
C ILE A 52 -0.24 18.58 4.57
N PHE A 53 0.22 19.82 4.63
CA PHE A 53 0.71 20.55 3.46
C PHE A 53 1.86 19.81 2.77
N ILE A 54 2.86 19.35 3.53
CA ILE A 54 3.97 18.59 2.96
C ILE A 54 3.52 17.23 2.40
N ALA A 55 2.38 16.68 2.84
CA ALA A 55 1.83 15.45 2.25
C ALA A 55 1.42 15.67 0.78
N PHE A 56 0.99 16.88 0.42
CA PHE A 56 0.72 17.26 -0.97
C PHE A 56 1.94 17.83 -1.69
N LYS A 57 2.88 18.45 -0.97
CA LYS A 57 4.13 18.98 -1.51
C LYS A 57 5.36 18.48 -0.72
N PRO A 58 5.85 17.26 -1.02
CA PRO A 58 6.95 16.64 -0.27
C PRO A 58 8.25 17.44 -0.27
N GLU A 59 8.52 18.20 -1.33
CA GLU A 59 9.75 19.00 -1.48
C GLU A 59 9.69 20.37 -0.78
N ALA A 60 8.58 20.71 -0.13
CA ALA A 60 8.45 21.98 0.56
C ALA A 60 9.39 22.05 1.78
N LYS A 61 10.17 23.14 1.86
CA LYS A 61 11.08 23.40 2.97
C LYS A 61 10.31 23.82 4.22
N TRP A 62 10.67 23.26 5.37
CA TRP A 62 10.06 23.61 6.65
C TRP A 62 10.39 25.05 7.08
N PRO A 63 9.41 25.83 7.56
CA PRO A 63 9.69 27.08 8.27
C PRO A 63 10.51 26.80 9.53
N ARG A 64 11.58 27.57 9.75
CA ARG A 64 12.52 27.36 10.87
C ARG A 64 11.85 27.21 12.24
N PRO A 65 10.86 28.03 12.64
CA PRO A 65 10.21 27.88 13.95
C PRO A 65 9.46 26.56 14.07
N LEU A 66 8.86 26.10 12.97
CA LEU A 66 8.05 24.90 12.94
C LEU A 66 8.91 23.63 12.93
N ALA A 67 10.03 23.65 12.20
CA ALA A 67 11.04 22.60 12.23
C ALA A 67 11.60 22.40 13.65
N PHE A 68 11.96 23.49 14.32
CA PHE A 68 12.48 23.45 15.68
C PHE A 68 11.53 22.79 16.68
N VAL A 69 10.23 23.07 16.55
CA VAL A 69 9.17 22.44 17.36
C VAL A 69 9.00 20.98 16.97
N TYR A 70 8.95 20.68 15.68
CA TYR A 70 8.80 19.31 15.17
C TYR A 70 9.90 18.39 15.70
N GLU A 71 11.17 18.78 15.58
CA GLU A 71 12.33 17.99 16.01
C GLU A 71 12.29 17.64 17.52
N ARG A 72 11.64 18.46 18.34
CA ARG A 72 11.48 18.22 19.80
C ARG A 72 10.31 17.32 20.12
N VAL A 73 9.26 17.34 19.31
CA VAL A 73 8.01 16.61 19.55
C VAL A 73 8.02 15.25 18.85
N GLU A 74 8.77 15.10 17.76
CA GLU A 74 8.89 13.89 16.96
C GLU A 74 9.30 12.64 17.78
N PRO A 75 10.32 12.68 18.66
CA PRO A 75 10.74 11.51 19.46
C PRO A 75 9.63 10.96 20.36
N PHE A 76 8.70 11.81 20.80
CA PHE A 76 7.56 11.42 21.63
C PHE A 76 6.39 10.85 20.82
N ARG A 77 6.50 10.83 19.49
CA ARG A 77 5.48 10.32 18.56
C ARG A 77 4.12 11.03 18.67
N ILE A 78 4.11 12.29 19.13
CA ILE A 78 2.88 13.09 19.34
C ILE A 78 2.35 13.66 18.02
N ALA A 79 3.22 14.19 17.16
CA ALA A 79 2.86 14.75 15.84
C ALA A 79 3.93 14.38 14.81
N ASN A 80 3.62 13.45 13.91
CA ASN A 80 4.57 12.89 12.94
C ASN A 80 3.93 12.82 11.56
N GLY A 81 4.77 12.82 10.52
CA GLY A 81 4.34 12.43 9.19
C GLY A 81 4.10 10.91 9.12
N TYR A 82 2.85 10.46 9.31
CA TYR A 82 2.49 9.06 9.11
C TYR A 82 2.15 8.84 7.63
N GLY A 83 3.03 8.17 6.90
CA GLY A 83 2.78 7.78 5.53
C GLY A 83 3.61 6.56 5.19
N LEU A 84 3.03 5.36 5.36
CA LEU A 84 3.69 4.07 5.07
C LEU A 84 4.17 3.99 3.60
N PHE A 85 3.50 4.73 2.71
CA PHE A 85 3.78 4.78 1.27
C PHE A 85 3.71 6.21 0.72
N ARG A 86 4.42 7.14 1.39
CA ARG A 86 4.36 8.57 1.06
C ARG A 86 4.87 8.91 -0.35
N VAL A 87 5.81 8.12 -0.86
CA VAL A 87 6.31 8.21 -2.24
C VAL A 87 6.17 6.83 -2.85
N MET A 88 5.38 6.73 -3.91
CA MET A 88 5.14 5.48 -4.65
C MET A 88 5.85 5.52 -5.99
N THR A 89 6.33 4.37 -6.45
CA THR A 89 6.93 4.24 -7.77
C THR A 89 5.85 4.40 -8.85
N LYS A 90 6.19 5.12 -9.94
CA LYS A 90 5.33 5.23 -11.13
C LYS A 90 5.51 4.05 -12.08
N ASP A 91 6.73 3.55 -12.15
CA ASP A 91 7.06 2.28 -12.79
C ASP A 91 6.85 1.14 -11.80
N ARG A 92 6.24 0.07 -12.27
CA ARG A 92 5.87 -1.09 -11.45
C ARG A 92 6.51 -2.34 -12.04
N LYS A 93 7.52 -2.86 -11.35
CA LYS A 93 8.09 -4.17 -11.70
C LYS A 93 7.11 -5.26 -11.27
N GLU A 94 6.86 -6.21 -12.15
CA GLU A 94 5.92 -7.31 -11.94
C GLU A 94 6.53 -8.62 -12.38
N ILE A 95 6.33 -9.64 -11.56
CA ILE A 95 6.63 -11.03 -11.91
C ILE A 95 5.37 -11.61 -12.54
N VAL A 96 5.51 -12.19 -13.73
CA VAL A 96 4.45 -12.91 -14.45
C VAL A 96 4.82 -14.37 -14.47
N ILE A 97 3.98 -15.21 -13.85
CA ILE A 97 4.15 -16.65 -13.83
C ILE A 97 3.44 -17.21 -15.06
N GLU A 98 4.15 -17.99 -15.86
CA GLU A 98 3.66 -18.56 -17.11
C GLU A 98 3.81 -20.08 -17.07
N GLY A 99 2.76 -20.79 -17.47
CA GLY A 99 2.79 -22.23 -17.65
C GLY A 99 2.82 -22.61 -19.13
N SER A 100 3.39 -23.77 -19.44
CA SER A 100 3.41 -24.34 -20.79
C SER A 100 3.23 -25.85 -20.76
N ALA A 101 2.50 -26.38 -21.74
CA ALA A 101 2.33 -27.83 -21.91
C ALA A 101 3.46 -28.47 -22.74
N ASP A 102 4.07 -27.69 -23.64
CA ASP A 102 5.02 -28.13 -24.66
C ASP A 102 6.39 -27.45 -24.59
N GLY A 103 6.52 -26.38 -23.80
CA GLY A 103 7.71 -25.55 -23.69
C GLY A 103 7.83 -24.47 -24.77
N ILE A 104 6.85 -24.37 -25.67
CA ILE A 104 6.81 -23.43 -26.79
C ILE A 104 5.77 -22.35 -26.53
N ASP A 105 4.53 -22.76 -26.24
CA ASP A 105 3.43 -21.84 -25.96
C ASP A 105 3.31 -21.57 -24.47
N TRP A 106 3.51 -20.31 -24.08
CA TRP A 106 3.52 -19.86 -22.69
C TRP A 106 2.27 -19.04 -22.38
N LEU A 107 1.51 -19.48 -21.38
CA LEU A 107 0.26 -18.87 -20.98
C LEU A 107 0.37 -18.29 -19.56
N PRO A 108 0.03 -17.01 -19.35
CA PRO A 108 0.16 -16.37 -18.04
C PRO A 108 -0.95 -16.81 -17.08
N TYR A 109 -0.56 -17.04 -15.83
CA TYR A 109 -1.48 -17.10 -14.70
C TYR A 109 -1.88 -15.68 -14.30
N GLU A 110 -3.18 -15.38 -14.39
CA GLU A 110 -3.67 -14.04 -14.04
C GLU A 110 -4.03 -13.97 -12.56
N PHE A 111 -3.49 -12.96 -11.88
CA PHE A 111 -3.77 -12.66 -10.48
C PHE A 111 -5.01 -11.75 -10.36
N LYS A 112 -5.62 -11.67 -9.18
CA LYS A 112 -6.91 -10.99 -8.99
C LYS A 112 -6.81 -9.47 -9.01
N TRP A 113 -5.72 -8.91 -8.49
CA TRP A 113 -5.64 -7.48 -8.19
C TRP A 113 -4.37 -6.81 -8.71
N LYS A 114 -3.22 -7.51 -8.77
CA LYS A 114 -2.00 -6.94 -9.36
C LYS A 114 -2.12 -6.81 -10.89
N PRO A 115 -1.34 -5.95 -11.55
CA PRO A 115 -1.27 -5.91 -13.01
C PRO A 115 -0.92 -7.27 -13.61
N GLY A 116 -1.52 -7.56 -14.76
CA GLY A 116 -1.35 -8.77 -15.55
C GLY A 116 -1.69 -8.43 -16.99
N ASP A 117 -2.87 -8.82 -17.46
CA ASP A 117 -3.40 -8.36 -18.75
C ASP A 117 -3.34 -6.81 -18.89
N VAL A 118 -2.71 -6.34 -19.96
CA VAL A 118 -2.55 -4.90 -20.26
C VAL A 118 -3.87 -4.21 -20.58
N MET A 119 -4.88 -4.98 -20.99
CA MET A 119 -6.23 -4.51 -21.28
C MET A 119 -7.08 -4.40 -20.01
N ARG A 120 -6.62 -4.92 -18.87
CA ARG A 120 -7.37 -4.90 -17.61
C ARG A 120 -7.15 -3.60 -16.85
N ALA A 121 -8.25 -2.89 -16.59
CA ALA A 121 -8.26 -1.72 -15.74
C ALA A 121 -7.82 -2.05 -14.30
N PRO A 122 -7.12 -1.13 -13.60
CA PRO A 122 -6.81 -1.29 -12.18
C PRO A 122 -8.09 -1.37 -11.33
N GLY A 123 -8.13 -2.31 -10.40
CA GLY A 123 -9.25 -2.48 -9.47
C GLY A 123 -9.01 -1.85 -8.09
N TRP A 124 -10.09 -1.67 -7.33
CA TRP A 124 -10.05 -1.26 -5.93
C TRP A 124 -10.19 -2.49 -5.03
N CYS A 125 -9.12 -2.84 -4.30
CA CYS A 125 -9.08 -4.04 -3.45
C CYS A 125 -9.29 -3.75 -1.96
N ALA A 126 -9.40 -2.48 -1.54
CA ALA A 126 -9.68 -2.16 -0.15
C ALA A 126 -11.13 -2.52 0.19
N PRO A 127 -11.43 -3.13 1.36
CA PRO A 127 -10.54 -3.46 2.48
C PRO A 127 -9.98 -4.90 2.46
N HIS A 128 -10.17 -5.67 1.39
CA HIS A 128 -9.87 -7.10 1.30
C HIS A 128 -8.39 -7.47 1.50
N GLN A 129 -7.44 -6.57 1.18
CA GLN A 129 -5.98 -6.78 1.34
C GLN A 129 -5.48 -8.12 0.75
N PRO A 130 -5.40 -8.24 -0.59
CA PRO A 130 -5.07 -9.51 -1.25
C PRO A 130 -3.63 -9.94 -0.96
N ARG A 131 -3.47 -10.92 -0.07
CA ARG A 131 -2.15 -11.30 0.48
C ARG A 131 -1.18 -11.80 -0.58
N LEU A 132 -1.62 -12.67 -1.50
CA LEU A 132 -0.75 -13.20 -2.55
C LEU A 132 -0.31 -12.10 -3.52
N ASP A 133 -1.23 -11.34 -4.10
CA ASP A 133 -0.93 -10.21 -4.98
C ASP A 133 -0.01 -9.18 -4.32
N TRP A 134 -0.20 -8.93 -3.03
CA TRP A 134 0.62 -8.04 -2.23
C TRP A 134 2.04 -8.59 -2.03
N GLN A 135 2.18 -9.88 -1.72
CA GLN A 135 3.49 -10.53 -1.62
C GLN A 135 4.24 -10.54 -2.95
N MET A 136 3.54 -10.76 -4.08
CA MET A 136 4.13 -10.66 -5.42
C MET A 136 4.72 -9.27 -5.69
N TRP A 137 4.03 -8.21 -5.24
CA TRP A 137 4.55 -6.84 -5.37
C TRP A 137 5.85 -6.63 -4.60
N PHE A 138 5.95 -7.15 -3.37
CA PHE A 138 7.21 -7.11 -2.60
C PHE A 138 8.31 -7.96 -3.22
N ALA A 139 7.99 -9.16 -3.71
CA ALA A 139 8.98 -10.04 -4.31
C ALA A 139 9.62 -9.42 -5.57
N ALA A 140 8.86 -8.64 -6.34
CA ALA A 140 9.37 -7.89 -7.47
C ALA A 140 10.37 -6.77 -7.10
N LEU A 141 10.48 -6.41 -5.81
CA LEU A 141 11.49 -5.46 -5.31
C LEU A 141 12.80 -6.14 -4.89
N GLY A 142 12.77 -7.44 -4.64
CA GLY A 142 13.92 -8.24 -4.18
C GLY A 142 14.42 -9.24 -5.22
N SER A 143 15.35 -10.09 -4.79
CA SER A 143 15.87 -11.19 -5.63
C SER A 143 15.09 -12.49 -5.42
N PRO A 144 15.14 -13.45 -6.36
CA PRO A 144 14.53 -14.76 -6.17
C PRO A 144 15.03 -15.48 -4.92
N ARG A 145 16.32 -15.32 -4.57
CA ARG A 145 16.93 -15.90 -3.36
C ARG A 145 16.31 -15.40 -2.06
N GLU A 146 15.86 -14.14 -2.04
CA GLU A 146 15.16 -13.55 -0.88
C GLU A 146 13.69 -14.01 -0.81
N ASN A 147 13.16 -14.55 -1.91
CA ASN A 147 11.76 -14.88 -2.11
C ASN A 147 11.57 -16.37 -2.45
N ALA A 148 12.26 -17.27 -1.74
CA ALA A 148 12.19 -18.73 -1.93
C ALA A 148 10.78 -19.34 -1.85
N TRP A 149 9.79 -18.59 -1.35
CA TRP A 149 8.39 -19.00 -1.38
C TRP A 149 7.81 -19.04 -2.81
N ILE A 150 8.39 -18.31 -3.77
CA ILE A 150 7.95 -18.31 -5.17
C ILE A 150 8.27 -19.66 -5.82
N ASP A 151 9.42 -20.27 -5.52
CA ASP A 151 9.76 -21.60 -6.01
C ASP A 151 8.69 -22.63 -5.60
N ASN A 152 8.25 -22.58 -4.34
CA ASN A 152 7.17 -23.44 -3.85
C ASN A 152 5.82 -23.14 -4.53
N LEU A 153 5.53 -21.86 -4.80
CA LEU A 153 4.33 -21.47 -5.55
C LEU A 153 4.36 -22.08 -6.96
N GLU A 154 5.49 -22.03 -7.65
CA GLU A 154 5.64 -22.61 -8.99
C GLU A 154 5.48 -24.13 -8.98
N VAL A 155 6.11 -24.82 -8.02
CA VAL A 155 5.94 -26.28 -7.83
C VAL A 155 4.47 -26.63 -7.59
N TRP A 156 3.75 -25.89 -6.73
CA TRP A 156 2.34 -26.17 -6.48
C TRP A 156 1.43 -25.90 -7.69
N LEU A 157 1.81 -24.98 -8.57
CA LEU A 157 1.14 -24.75 -9.85
C LEU A 157 1.43 -25.88 -10.85
N LEU A 158 2.65 -26.40 -10.89
CA LEU A 158 3.00 -27.60 -11.66
C LEU A 158 2.27 -28.86 -11.18
N GLU A 159 2.05 -28.99 -9.87
CA GLU A 159 1.24 -30.06 -9.28
C GLU A 159 -0.28 -29.85 -9.51
N GLY A 160 -0.70 -28.66 -9.94
CA GLY A 160 -2.10 -28.33 -10.16
C GLY A 160 -2.93 -28.24 -8.88
N LYS A 161 -2.31 -27.88 -7.73
CA LYS A 161 -3.02 -27.81 -6.44
C LYS A 161 -4.19 -26.83 -6.48
N THR A 162 -5.39 -27.32 -6.19
CA THR A 162 -6.62 -26.54 -6.29
C THR A 162 -6.64 -25.34 -5.32
N ASP A 163 -6.08 -25.51 -4.12
CA ASP A 163 -6.03 -24.44 -3.12
C ASP A 163 -5.16 -23.26 -3.57
N VAL A 164 -4.13 -23.50 -4.39
CA VAL A 164 -3.28 -22.46 -4.96
C VAL A 164 -3.93 -21.83 -6.19
N THR A 165 -4.45 -22.64 -7.12
CA THR A 165 -5.07 -22.12 -8.34
C THR A 165 -6.32 -21.28 -8.07
N ARG A 166 -7.06 -21.54 -6.98
CA ARG A 166 -8.19 -20.70 -6.52
C ARG A 166 -7.78 -19.30 -6.03
N LEU A 167 -6.51 -19.09 -5.69
CA LEU A 167 -6.00 -17.76 -5.33
C LEU A 167 -5.88 -16.85 -6.56
N LEU A 168 -5.73 -17.44 -7.74
CA LEU A 168 -5.60 -16.75 -9.02
C LEU A 168 -6.97 -16.39 -9.61
N ALA A 169 -6.99 -15.40 -10.49
CA ALA A 169 -8.19 -15.02 -11.26
C ALA A 169 -8.41 -15.95 -12.46
N ARG A 170 -7.32 -16.32 -13.14
CA ARG A 170 -7.37 -17.23 -14.29
C ARG A 170 -6.26 -18.26 -14.18
N ASN A 171 -6.66 -19.53 -14.23
CA ASN A 171 -5.77 -20.66 -14.48
C ASN A 171 -5.91 -21.06 -15.97
N PRO A 172 -4.87 -20.91 -16.81
CA PRO A 172 -4.90 -21.34 -18.20
C PRO A 172 -4.91 -22.86 -18.39
N PHE A 173 -4.66 -23.63 -17.32
CA PHE A 173 -4.55 -25.09 -17.31
C PHE A 173 -5.59 -25.74 -16.36
N PRO A 174 -6.91 -25.60 -16.61
CA PRO A 174 -7.93 -26.10 -15.68
C PRO A 174 -8.14 -27.62 -15.73
N GLN A 175 -7.87 -28.29 -16.86
CA GLN A 175 -8.05 -29.74 -16.98
C GLN A 175 -6.79 -30.54 -16.61
N LYS A 176 -5.62 -30.06 -17.05
CA LYS A 176 -4.33 -30.72 -16.82
C LYS A 176 -3.29 -29.65 -16.50
N PRO A 177 -2.53 -29.78 -15.40
CA PRO A 177 -1.51 -28.81 -15.05
C PRO A 177 -0.42 -28.71 -16.13
N PRO A 178 0.30 -27.58 -16.21
CA PRO A 178 1.37 -27.40 -17.19
C PRO A 178 2.53 -28.35 -16.90
N ARG A 179 3.30 -28.68 -17.95
CA ARG A 179 4.52 -29.47 -17.83
C ARG A 179 5.72 -28.61 -17.42
N TYR A 180 5.71 -27.36 -17.86
CA TYR A 180 6.76 -26.39 -17.60
C TYR A 180 6.15 -25.14 -16.99
N ILE A 181 6.90 -24.51 -16.09
CA ILE A 181 6.55 -23.21 -15.54
C ILE A 181 7.79 -22.33 -15.53
N ARG A 182 7.60 -21.03 -15.67
CA ARG A 182 8.66 -20.03 -15.55
C ARG A 182 8.10 -18.75 -14.96
N ALA A 183 8.96 -17.92 -14.40
CA ALA A 183 8.60 -16.56 -14.02
C ALA A 183 9.41 -15.54 -14.80
N THR A 184 8.69 -14.67 -15.52
CA THR A 184 9.25 -13.61 -16.34
C THR A 184 9.08 -12.27 -15.65
N PHE A 185 10.08 -11.39 -15.76
CA PHE A 185 10.10 -10.10 -15.13
C PHE A 185 9.75 -8.98 -16.12
N TYR A 186 8.76 -8.18 -15.75
CA TYR A 186 8.26 -7.10 -16.60
C TYR A 186 8.27 -5.76 -15.86
N ARG A 187 8.48 -4.68 -16.61
CA ARG A 187 8.17 -3.32 -16.19
C ARG A 187 6.80 -2.94 -16.74
N TYR A 188 5.87 -2.65 -15.85
CA TYR A 188 4.58 -2.05 -16.15
C TYR A 188 4.63 -0.54 -15.89
N ARG A 189 3.99 0.22 -16.77
CA ARG A 189 3.59 1.60 -16.52
C ARG A 189 2.17 1.81 -17.00
N PHE A 190 1.49 2.82 -16.47
CA PHE A 190 0.22 3.24 -17.04
C PHE A 190 0.39 3.68 -18.49
N ALA A 191 -0.59 3.35 -19.32
CA ALA A 191 -0.72 3.94 -20.64
C ALA A 191 -1.04 5.44 -20.51
N THR A 192 -0.54 6.26 -21.44
CA THR A 192 -0.96 7.65 -21.54
C THR A 192 -2.40 7.72 -22.08
N SER A 193 -3.04 8.89 -21.98
CA SER A 193 -4.38 9.08 -22.51
C SER A 193 -4.48 8.82 -24.01
N ASP A 194 -3.42 9.13 -24.77
CA ASP A 194 -3.38 8.91 -26.22
C ASP A 194 -3.19 7.42 -26.53
N GLU A 195 -2.25 6.76 -25.86
CA GLU A 195 -2.01 5.32 -25.99
C GLU A 195 -3.28 4.51 -25.67
N HIS A 196 -4.01 4.90 -24.60
CA HIS A 196 -5.26 4.25 -24.21
C HIS A 196 -6.37 4.47 -25.24
N ARG A 197 -6.49 5.68 -25.83
CA ARG A 197 -7.47 5.97 -26.88
C ARG A 197 -7.24 5.15 -28.14
N GLU A 198 -5.98 4.92 -28.51
CA GLU A 198 -5.60 4.17 -29.72
C GLU A 198 -5.75 2.65 -29.54
N THR A 199 -5.32 2.12 -28.39
CA THR A 199 -5.20 0.67 -28.18
C THR A 199 -6.27 0.07 -27.26
N GLY A 200 -6.92 0.88 -26.44
CA GLY A 200 -7.75 0.44 -25.32
C GLY A 200 -6.96 -0.10 -24.12
N ALA A 201 -5.63 -0.17 -24.17
CA ALA A 201 -4.80 -0.73 -23.10
C ALA A 201 -4.69 0.24 -21.92
N TRP A 202 -4.78 -0.29 -20.69
CA TRP A 202 -4.56 0.48 -19.46
C TRP A 202 -3.09 0.52 -19.06
N TRP A 203 -2.33 -0.47 -19.51
CA TRP A 203 -0.93 -0.63 -19.17
C TRP A 203 -0.07 -0.77 -20.42
N LYS A 204 1.18 -0.32 -20.32
CA LYS A 204 2.25 -0.77 -21.20
C LYS A 204 3.21 -1.61 -20.39
N ARG A 205 3.61 -2.76 -20.95
CA ARG A 205 4.59 -3.66 -20.34
C ARG A 205 5.81 -3.81 -21.24
N GLN A 206 6.97 -3.91 -20.62
CA GLN A 206 8.24 -4.21 -21.26
C GLN A 206 8.91 -5.37 -20.52
N GLU A 207 9.33 -6.39 -21.25
CA GLU A 207 10.10 -7.48 -20.67
C GLU A 207 11.48 -6.99 -20.24
N LEU A 208 11.86 -7.30 -19.00
CA LEU A 208 13.17 -6.98 -18.45
C LEU A 208 14.10 -8.20 -18.46
N GLY A 209 13.54 -9.40 -18.48
CA GLY A 209 14.26 -10.67 -18.50
C GLY A 209 13.57 -11.73 -17.65
N GLU A 210 14.30 -12.78 -17.33
CA GLU A 210 13.82 -13.89 -16.53
C GLU A 210 13.96 -13.58 -15.02
N TYR A 211 12.94 -13.93 -14.23
CA TYR A 211 13.01 -13.86 -12.76
C TYR A 211 13.42 -15.22 -12.18
N LEU A 212 12.75 -16.30 -12.61
CA LEU A 212 13.12 -17.69 -12.30
C LEU A 212 13.19 -18.52 -13.58
N PRO A 213 14.14 -19.48 -13.65
CA PRO A 213 14.31 -20.33 -14.81
C PRO A 213 13.09 -21.22 -15.05
N THR A 214 13.01 -21.73 -16.27
CA THR A 214 12.02 -22.75 -16.60
C THR A 214 12.29 -24.02 -15.81
N ILE A 215 11.29 -24.47 -15.05
CA ILE A 215 11.34 -25.72 -14.27
C ILE A 215 10.22 -26.68 -14.70
N SER A 216 10.42 -27.97 -14.41
CA SER A 216 9.41 -29.03 -14.55
C SER A 216 9.56 -30.02 -13.41
N LEU A 217 8.49 -30.77 -13.06
CA LEU A 217 8.54 -31.78 -11.99
C LEU A 217 9.54 -32.91 -12.26
N GLU A 218 9.87 -33.16 -13.53
CA GLU A 218 10.87 -34.16 -13.93
C GLU A 218 12.32 -33.67 -13.72
N ARG A 219 12.52 -32.36 -13.56
CA ARG A 219 13.83 -31.70 -13.50
C ARG A 219 14.04 -30.88 -12.22
N PHE A 220 13.19 -31.06 -11.22
CA PHE A 220 13.26 -30.38 -9.93
C PHE A 220 13.99 -31.23 -8.89
#